data_AF-B0Y0Q1-F1
#
_entry.id   AF-B0Y0Q1-F1
#
_cell.length_a   1.000
_cell.length_b   1.000
_cell.length_c   1.000
_cell.angle_alpha   90.00
_cell.angle_beta   90.00
_cell.angle_gamma   90.00
#
_symmetry.space_group_name_H-M   'P 1'
#
loop_
_entity.id
_entity.type
_entity.pdbx_description
1 polymer ?
#
loop_
_entity_poly.entity_id
_entity_poly.type
_entity_poly.pdbx_seq_one_letter_code
_entity_poly.pdbx_strand_id
1 'polypeptide(L)'
;MHLIPTNQTGENPSWTSSEPYYQDIFTYWDLFRCSTALMQVLQPTAYEEQIRSLIDIWRFEGYLPDARSSNYNGRTQGGSNADNILADAYVKGVRGAVNWEDGYKALVQDAEVAPPNDPIDPMAPDSSTKEGRGALPDWLALGFITPKYTRAVTRAVEYACNDFAVYQVASGLQKQADAEKYLNRSRNWRNHWNPEQTSLGFSGFVVPRSTSGFLETDPLADSGYWGDPYYEASSWAYSWASVHDMKEMVERMGGEQTVVDRLNTMFTEGASGSNGMIFDPTNEP
;
A
#
# COMPACT_ATOMS: atom_id res chain seq x y z
N MET A 1 -3.19 -26.93 -3.66
CA MET A 1 -4.35 -26.66 -2.78
C MET A 1 -3.90 -25.58 -1.81
N HIS A 2 -4.29 -24.33 -2.07
CA HIS A 2 -4.04 -23.23 -1.12
C HIS A 2 -5.17 -23.23 -0.09
N LEU A 3 -4.82 -22.96 1.17
CA LEU A 3 -5.79 -22.95 2.29
C LEU A 3 -6.57 -21.62 2.38
N ILE A 4 -5.99 -20.53 1.86
CA ILE A 4 -6.56 -19.18 1.88
C ILE A 4 -6.22 -18.44 0.57
N PRO A 5 -7.10 -17.54 0.08
CA PRO A 5 -8.45 -17.29 0.58
C PRO A 5 -9.41 -18.46 0.29
N THR A 6 -10.46 -18.61 1.11
CA THR A 6 -11.46 -19.67 0.97
C THR A 6 -12.58 -19.26 0.02
N ASN A 7 -13.01 -20.17 -0.87
CA ASN A 7 -14.16 -19.95 -1.74
C ASN A 7 -15.46 -20.26 -0.96
N GLN A 8 -16.26 -19.24 -0.69
CA GLN A 8 -17.54 -19.27 0.00
C GLN A 8 -18.70 -18.84 -0.93
N THR A 9 -18.58 -19.14 -2.23
CA THR A 9 -19.60 -18.78 -3.22
C THR A 9 -20.95 -19.40 -2.85
N GLY A 10 -21.97 -18.55 -2.75
CA GLY A 10 -23.32 -18.96 -2.33
C GLY A 10 -23.52 -19.08 -0.82
N GLU A 11 -22.50 -18.79 -0.01
CA GLU A 11 -22.54 -18.89 1.46
C GLU A 11 -22.48 -17.53 2.19
N ASN A 12 -22.52 -16.41 1.45
CA ASN A 12 -22.54 -15.08 2.06
C ASN A 12 -23.93 -14.76 2.66
N PRO A 13 -24.04 -14.55 3.99
CA PRO A 13 -25.32 -14.26 4.63
C PRO A 13 -25.77 -12.81 4.47
N SER A 14 -24.87 -11.90 4.09
CA SER A 14 -25.13 -10.45 4.05
C SER A 14 -25.71 -9.97 2.71
N TRP A 15 -25.38 -10.63 1.60
CA TRP A 15 -25.95 -10.33 0.28
C TRP A 15 -25.98 -11.53 -0.66
N THR A 16 -26.82 -11.45 -1.70
CA THR A 16 -26.90 -12.46 -2.77
C THR A 16 -26.29 -11.91 -4.04
N SER A 17 -25.38 -12.69 -4.64
CA SER A 17 -24.69 -12.36 -5.89
C SER A 17 -24.50 -13.62 -6.75
N SER A 18 -24.39 -13.43 -8.06
CA SER A 18 -23.98 -14.48 -8.99
C SER A 18 -22.45 -14.54 -9.18
N GLU A 19 -21.72 -13.60 -8.59
CA GLU A 19 -20.25 -13.60 -8.59
C GLU A 19 -19.68 -14.61 -7.58
N PRO A 20 -18.46 -15.11 -7.80
CA PRO A 20 -17.72 -15.84 -6.79
C PRO A 20 -17.53 -14.98 -5.53
N TYR A 21 -17.49 -15.64 -4.37
CA TYR A 21 -17.20 -14.97 -3.11
C TYR A 21 -16.04 -15.65 -2.38
N TYR A 22 -14.98 -14.89 -2.11
CA TYR A 22 -13.77 -15.34 -1.43
C TYR A 22 -13.56 -14.57 -0.11
N GLN A 23 -13.14 -15.30 0.93
CA GLN A 23 -12.88 -14.78 2.28
C GLN A 23 -11.58 -15.33 2.85
N ASP A 24 -11.30 -15.01 4.13
CA ASP A 24 -10.07 -15.38 4.84
C ASP A 24 -8.82 -14.80 4.17
N ILE A 25 -8.95 -13.52 3.84
CA ILE A 25 -7.89 -12.64 3.36
C ILE A 25 -7.23 -12.04 4.61
N PHE A 26 -6.11 -12.62 5.03
CA PHE A 26 -5.33 -12.15 6.17
C PHE A 26 -4.29 -11.13 5.70
N THR A 27 -4.80 -9.91 5.48
CA THR A 27 -4.15 -8.70 4.96
C THR A 27 -3.47 -8.79 3.60
N TYR A 28 -3.92 -7.93 2.68
CA TYR A 28 -3.30 -7.73 1.39
C TYR A 28 -2.03 -6.93 1.50
N TRP A 29 -1.80 -6.15 2.56
CA TRP A 29 -0.53 -5.47 2.83
C TRP A 29 0.67 -6.44 2.73
N ASP A 30 0.49 -7.68 3.19
CA ASP A 30 1.47 -8.76 3.01
C ASP A 30 1.33 -9.40 1.62
N LEU A 31 0.11 -9.87 1.32
CA LEU A 31 -0.11 -10.83 0.26
C LEU A 31 0.14 -10.25 -1.14
N PHE A 32 -0.04 -8.94 -1.35
CA PHE A 32 0.12 -8.31 -2.67
C PHE A 32 1.55 -8.40 -3.21
N ARG A 33 2.54 -8.50 -2.30
CA ARG A 33 3.97 -8.44 -2.61
C ARG A 33 4.49 -9.71 -3.27
N CYS A 34 3.84 -10.85 -2.97
CA CYS A 34 4.30 -12.15 -3.44
C CYS A 34 3.15 -13.15 -3.65
N SER A 35 2.38 -13.44 -2.60
CA SER A 35 1.41 -14.54 -2.60
C SER A 35 0.34 -14.41 -3.68
N THR A 36 -0.29 -13.24 -3.83
CA THR A 36 -1.33 -13.05 -4.86
C THR A 36 -0.75 -13.07 -6.27
N ALA A 37 0.42 -12.45 -6.48
CA ALA A 37 1.13 -12.48 -7.75
C ALA A 37 1.53 -13.92 -8.15
N LEU A 38 1.90 -14.77 -7.18
CA LEU A 38 2.18 -16.18 -7.42
C LEU A 38 0.91 -16.99 -7.73
N MET A 39 -0.19 -16.73 -7.02
CA MET A 39 -1.48 -17.39 -7.26
C MET A 39 -1.97 -17.20 -8.69
N GLN A 40 -1.73 -16.04 -9.28
CA GLN A 40 -2.06 -15.81 -10.69
C GLN A 40 -1.38 -16.79 -11.64
N VAL A 41 -0.12 -17.16 -11.37
CA VAL A 41 0.65 -18.09 -12.20
C VAL A 41 0.21 -19.53 -11.97
N LEU A 42 0.01 -19.91 -10.71
CA LEU A 42 -0.26 -21.30 -10.33
C LEU A 42 -1.73 -21.68 -10.42
N GLN A 43 -2.64 -20.73 -10.21
CA GLN A 43 -4.08 -20.95 -10.13
C GLN A 43 -4.87 -19.84 -10.85
N PRO A 44 -4.66 -19.62 -12.15
CA PRO A 44 -5.24 -18.49 -12.89
C PRO A 44 -6.77 -18.42 -12.83
N THR A 45 -7.47 -19.57 -12.85
CA THR A 45 -8.94 -19.59 -12.74
C THR A 45 -9.42 -19.12 -11.37
N ALA A 46 -8.85 -19.65 -10.29
CA ALA A 46 -9.21 -19.21 -8.94
C ALA A 46 -8.81 -17.76 -8.69
N TYR A 47 -7.68 -17.32 -9.23
CA TYR A 47 -7.24 -15.93 -9.16
C TYR A 47 -8.21 -14.98 -9.87
N GLU A 48 -8.68 -15.32 -11.06
CA GLU A 48 -9.72 -14.54 -11.75
C GLU A 48 -10.99 -14.42 -10.89
N GLU A 49 -11.44 -15.50 -10.27
CA GLU A 49 -12.58 -15.49 -9.36
C GLU A 49 -12.35 -14.61 -8.13
N GLN A 50 -11.13 -14.60 -7.57
CA GLN A 50 -10.77 -13.70 -6.46
C GLN A 50 -10.84 -12.24 -6.87
N ILE A 51 -10.37 -11.87 -8.07
CA ILE A 51 -10.50 -10.49 -8.60
C ILE A 51 -11.97 -10.10 -8.74
N ARG A 52 -12.81 -11.00 -9.28
CA ARG A 52 -14.25 -10.77 -9.39
C ARG A 52 -14.91 -10.62 -8.02
N SER A 53 -14.52 -11.44 -7.05
CA SER A 53 -14.99 -11.34 -5.67
C SER A 53 -14.62 -10.01 -5.02
N LEU A 54 -13.42 -9.46 -5.28
CA LEU A 54 -13.03 -8.15 -4.73
C LEU A 54 -13.90 -7.04 -5.29
N ILE A 55 -14.14 -7.05 -6.60
CA ILE A 55 -15.03 -6.09 -7.25
C ILE A 55 -16.45 -6.22 -6.72
N ASP A 56 -16.93 -7.45 -6.50
CA ASP A 56 -18.27 -7.66 -5.94
C ASP A 56 -18.38 -7.19 -4.48
N ILE A 57 -17.36 -7.43 -3.65
CA ILE A 57 -17.30 -6.85 -2.30
C ILE A 57 -17.43 -5.32 -2.36
N TRP A 58 -16.68 -4.66 -3.25
CA TRP A 58 -16.81 -3.22 -3.45
C TRP A 58 -18.23 -2.80 -3.86
N ARG A 59 -18.93 -3.56 -4.72
CA ARG A 59 -20.31 -3.21 -5.11
C ARG A 59 -21.29 -3.17 -3.94
N PHE A 60 -21.10 -4.04 -2.94
CA PHE A 60 -22.02 -4.18 -1.80
C PHE A 60 -21.58 -3.39 -0.57
N GLU A 61 -20.28 -3.32 -0.30
CA GLU A 61 -19.70 -2.68 0.89
C GLU A 61 -19.21 -1.26 0.61
N GLY A 62 -19.04 -0.90 -0.66
CA GLY A 62 -18.63 0.43 -1.10
C GLY A 62 -17.12 0.67 -1.11
N TYR A 63 -16.29 -0.26 -0.64
CA TYR A 63 -14.82 -0.17 -0.65
C TYR A 63 -14.19 -1.53 -0.93
N LEU A 64 -12.96 -1.54 -1.44
CA LEU A 64 -12.19 -2.78 -1.48
C LEU A 64 -11.68 -3.12 -0.06
N PRO A 65 -11.66 -4.41 0.32
CA PRO A 65 -11.10 -4.82 1.60
C PRO A 65 -9.57 -4.91 1.49
N ASP A 66 -8.86 -4.46 2.52
CA ASP A 66 -7.42 -4.77 2.66
C ASP A 66 -7.22 -6.09 3.41
N ALA A 67 -8.12 -6.42 4.34
CA ALA A 67 -8.21 -7.73 4.97
C ALA A 67 -9.69 -8.08 5.11
N ARG A 68 -10.05 -9.38 5.08
CA ARG A 68 -11.45 -9.80 5.27
C ARG A 68 -11.56 -11.23 5.79
N SER A 69 -12.30 -11.42 6.87
CA SER A 69 -12.73 -12.74 7.35
C SER A 69 -14.06 -12.62 8.08
N SER A 70 -14.87 -13.68 8.04
CA SER A 70 -16.19 -13.72 8.68
C SER A 70 -17.12 -12.55 8.29
N ASN A 71 -17.07 -12.12 7.01
CA ASN A 71 -17.78 -10.99 6.42
C ASN A 71 -17.43 -9.63 7.04
N TYR A 72 -16.27 -9.52 7.68
CA TYR A 72 -15.80 -8.29 8.30
C TYR A 72 -14.41 -7.94 7.80
N ASN A 73 -14.16 -6.65 7.59
CA ASN A 73 -12.84 -6.19 7.16
C ASN A 73 -11.87 -6.10 8.34
N GLY A 74 -10.65 -6.58 8.15
CA GLY A 74 -9.57 -6.34 9.11
C GLY A 74 -9.01 -4.92 8.97
N ARG A 75 -8.04 -4.57 9.83
CA ARG A 75 -7.43 -3.24 9.77
C ARG A 75 -6.59 -3.06 8.50
N THR A 76 -6.73 -1.93 7.83
CA THR A 76 -5.78 -1.41 6.84
C THR A 76 -4.50 -0.96 7.55
N GLN A 77 -3.36 -1.53 7.19
CA GLN A 77 -2.07 -1.20 7.80
C GLN A 77 -1.56 0.16 7.28
N GLY A 78 -1.22 0.25 6.00
CA GLY A 78 -0.75 1.49 5.36
C GLY A 78 -1.71 1.99 4.27
N GLY A 79 -1.66 1.33 3.12
CA GLY A 79 -2.41 1.60 1.89
C GLY A 79 -3.70 0.78 1.71
N SER A 80 -4.31 0.95 0.54
CA SER A 80 -5.38 0.09 0.02
C SER A 80 -4.77 -0.90 -0.97
N ASN A 81 -4.32 -2.08 -0.51
CA ASN A 81 -3.48 -2.98 -1.31
C ASN A 81 -4.25 -3.92 -2.23
N ALA A 82 -5.57 -4.00 -2.06
CA ALA A 82 -6.45 -4.51 -3.11
C ALA A 82 -6.26 -3.73 -4.43
N ASP A 83 -5.89 -2.45 -4.37
CA ASP A 83 -5.59 -1.65 -5.56
C ASP A 83 -4.43 -2.24 -6.36
N ASN A 84 -3.35 -2.59 -5.64
CA ASN A 84 -2.14 -3.15 -6.24
C ASN A 84 -2.45 -4.51 -6.89
N ILE A 85 -3.31 -5.32 -6.28
CA ILE A 85 -3.73 -6.62 -6.80
C ILE A 85 -4.57 -6.47 -8.07
N LEU A 86 -5.55 -5.57 -8.08
CA LEU A 86 -6.37 -5.29 -9.27
C LEU A 86 -5.49 -4.77 -10.41
N ALA A 87 -4.54 -3.87 -10.13
CA ALA A 87 -3.63 -3.36 -11.16
C ALA A 87 -2.69 -4.44 -11.71
N ASP A 88 -2.12 -5.28 -10.84
CA ASP A 88 -1.25 -6.38 -11.25
C ASP A 88 -2.00 -7.39 -12.15
N ALA A 89 -3.20 -7.79 -11.74
CA ALA A 89 -4.10 -8.61 -12.55
C ALA A 89 -4.42 -7.96 -13.91
N TYR A 90 -4.68 -6.65 -13.92
CA TYR A 90 -4.97 -5.91 -15.14
C TYR A 90 -3.78 -5.91 -16.10
N VAL A 91 -2.60 -5.51 -15.63
CA VAL A 91 -1.39 -5.36 -16.45
C VAL A 91 -0.94 -6.71 -17.03
N LYS A 92 -1.08 -7.79 -16.24
CA LYS A 92 -0.75 -9.15 -16.67
C LYS A 92 -1.84 -9.84 -17.49
N GLY A 93 -2.89 -9.12 -17.88
CA GLY A 93 -3.85 -9.62 -18.87
C GLY A 93 -4.96 -10.53 -18.33
N VAL A 94 -5.27 -10.49 -17.03
CA VAL A 94 -6.48 -11.15 -16.51
C VAL A 94 -7.69 -10.43 -17.08
N ARG A 95 -8.46 -11.08 -17.93
CA ARG A 95 -9.63 -10.49 -18.61
C ARG A 95 -10.89 -11.27 -18.29
N GLY A 96 -10.96 -12.53 -18.71
CA GLY A 96 -12.02 -13.47 -18.31
C GLY A 96 -13.42 -12.84 -18.22
N ALA A 97 -14.11 -13.09 -17.12
CA ALA A 97 -15.38 -12.47 -16.76
C ALA A 97 -15.22 -11.22 -15.86
N VAL A 98 -14.01 -10.67 -15.74
CA VAL A 98 -13.74 -9.50 -14.89
C VAL A 98 -14.34 -8.24 -15.51
N ASN A 99 -15.21 -7.56 -14.78
CA ASN A 99 -15.71 -6.24 -15.17
C ASN A 99 -14.71 -5.15 -14.76
N TRP A 100 -13.81 -4.81 -15.68
CA TRP A 100 -12.76 -3.81 -15.43
C TRP A 100 -13.25 -2.38 -15.33
N GLU A 101 -14.43 -2.04 -15.84
CA GLU A 101 -15.03 -0.72 -15.59
C GLU A 101 -15.46 -0.59 -14.13
N ASP A 102 -16.02 -1.65 -13.55
CA ASP A 102 -16.31 -1.67 -12.11
C ASP A 102 -15.05 -1.77 -11.27
N GLY A 103 -14.07 -2.60 -11.68
CA GLY A 103 -12.76 -2.65 -11.03
C GLY A 103 -12.08 -1.28 -10.98
N TYR A 104 -12.17 -0.52 -12.07
CA TYR A 104 -11.66 0.86 -12.09
C TYR A 104 -12.42 1.78 -11.13
N LYS A 105 -13.75 1.71 -11.08
CA LYS A 105 -14.53 2.52 -10.11
C LYS A 105 -14.16 2.16 -8.67
N ALA A 106 -13.88 0.90 -8.38
CA ALA A 106 -13.41 0.45 -7.07
C ALA A 106 -12.07 1.08 -6.69
N LEU A 107 -11.11 1.08 -7.61
CA LEU A 107 -9.82 1.77 -7.42
C LEU A 107 -10.01 3.28 -7.16
N VAL A 108 -10.85 3.94 -7.96
CA VAL A 108 -11.14 5.38 -7.79
C VAL A 108 -11.81 5.68 -6.46
N GLN A 109 -12.71 4.82 -6.00
CA GLN A 109 -13.38 4.95 -4.71
C GLN A 109 -12.36 4.97 -3.57
N ASP A 110 -11.43 4.01 -3.53
CA ASP A 110 -10.37 3.95 -2.54
C ASP A 110 -9.39 5.13 -2.66
N ALA A 111 -9.15 5.64 -3.87
CA ALA A 111 -8.22 6.74 -4.12
C ALA A 111 -8.78 8.15 -3.85
N GLU A 112 -10.10 8.34 -3.80
CA GLU A 112 -10.73 9.67 -3.77
C GLU A 112 -11.70 9.88 -2.61
N VAL A 113 -12.24 8.80 -2.02
CA VAL A 113 -13.25 8.91 -0.97
C VAL A 113 -12.70 8.39 0.35
N ALA A 114 -12.53 9.31 1.31
CA ALA A 114 -12.12 8.93 2.67
C ALA A 114 -13.22 8.07 3.32
N PRO A 115 -12.89 6.86 3.83
CA PRO A 115 -13.86 6.02 4.50
C PRO A 115 -14.31 6.65 5.82
N PRO A 116 -15.57 6.39 6.25
CA PRO A 116 -16.05 6.87 7.53
C PRO A 116 -15.23 6.28 8.67
N ASN A 117 -14.84 7.13 9.63
CA ASN A 117 -14.18 6.71 10.86
C ASN A 117 -15.22 6.35 11.94
N ASP A 118 -16.04 5.34 11.64
CA ASP A 118 -17.09 4.85 12.53
C ASP A 118 -17.28 3.32 12.36
N PRO A 119 -17.10 2.51 13.42
CA PRO A 119 -16.66 2.90 14.75
C PRO A 119 -15.20 3.38 14.76
N ILE A 120 -14.87 4.23 15.73
CA ILE A 120 -13.48 4.70 15.93
C ILE A 120 -12.63 3.52 16.41
N ASP A 121 -11.52 3.27 15.72
CA ASP A 121 -10.51 2.33 16.15
C ASP A 121 -9.62 2.97 17.24
N PRO A 122 -9.59 2.46 18.47
CA PRO A 122 -8.78 3.04 19.54
C PRO A 122 -7.27 2.97 19.26
N MET A 123 -6.84 2.10 18.35
CA MET A 123 -5.43 1.97 17.97
C MET A 123 -4.98 3.03 16.95
N ALA A 124 -5.91 3.59 16.19
CA ALA A 124 -5.66 4.64 15.20
C ALA A 124 -6.88 5.57 15.10
N PRO A 125 -7.14 6.39 16.14
CA PRO A 125 -8.37 7.18 16.22
C PRO A 125 -8.45 8.33 15.21
N ASP A 126 -7.35 8.63 14.51
CA ASP A 126 -7.20 9.73 13.55
C ASP A 126 -8.00 9.53 12.26
N SER A 127 -8.24 8.29 11.85
CA SER A 127 -8.95 7.95 10.61
C SER A 127 -9.52 6.54 10.65
N SER A 128 -10.37 6.22 9.67
CA SER A 128 -10.79 4.82 9.48
C SER A 128 -9.59 3.91 9.25
N THR A 129 -9.65 2.71 9.82
CA THR A 129 -8.78 1.57 9.50
C THR A 129 -9.57 0.41 8.91
N LYS A 130 -10.85 0.57 8.62
CA LYS A 130 -11.71 -0.53 8.18
C LYS A 130 -11.46 -0.92 6.72
N GLU A 131 -11.22 0.06 5.86
CA GLU A 131 -11.16 -0.10 4.40
C GLU A 131 -10.62 1.19 3.77
N GLY A 132 -10.27 1.15 2.48
CA GLY A 132 -9.83 2.31 1.71
C GLY A 132 -8.68 3.11 2.36
N ARG A 133 -8.59 4.39 2.02
CA ARG A 133 -7.50 5.28 2.44
C ARG A 133 -7.95 6.31 3.47
N GLY A 134 -7.68 6.04 4.75
CA GLY A 134 -8.09 6.89 5.87
C GLY A 134 -7.48 8.30 5.90
N ALA A 135 -6.22 8.45 5.46
CA ALA A 135 -5.49 9.73 5.51
C ALA A 135 -5.64 10.59 4.22
N LEU A 136 -6.68 10.31 3.41
CA LEU A 136 -6.94 11.05 2.18
C LEU A 136 -7.05 12.57 2.32
N PRO A 137 -7.61 13.15 3.42
CA PRO A 137 -7.71 14.60 3.50
C PRO A 137 -6.37 15.33 3.37
N ASP A 138 -5.31 14.82 4.02
CA ASP A 138 -3.96 15.38 3.85
C ASP A 138 -3.39 15.02 2.46
N TRP A 139 -3.54 13.76 2.03
CA TRP A 139 -3.04 13.30 0.74
C TRP A 139 -3.53 14.15 -0.44
N LEU A 140 -4.83 14.45 -0.47
CA LEU A 140 -5.46 15.21 -1.54
C LEU A 140 -5.18 16.72 -1.44
N ALA A 141 -5.15 17.27 -0.22
CA ALA A 141 -4.96 18.71 -0.03
C ALA A 141 -3.49 19.15 -0.09
N LEU A 142 -2.57 18.32 0.38
CA LEU A 142 -1.16 18.66 0.59
C LEU A 142 -0.21 17.90 -0.34
N GLY A 143 -0.63 16.74 -0.86
CA GLY A 143 0.26 15.82 -1.58
C GLY A 143 1.24 15.07 -0.68
N PHE A 144 1.08 15.14 0.64
CA PHE A 144 1.83 14.40 1.65
C PHE A 144 0.95 14.25 2.89
N ILE A 145 1.35 13.40 3.84
CA ILE A 145 0.56 13.11 5.04
C ILE A 145 1.29 13.67 6.26
N THR A 146 0.62 14.50 7.06
CA THR A 146 1.20 15.00 8.30
C THR A 146 0.98 14.01 9.44
N PRO A 147 1.78 14.07 10.53
CA PRO A 147 1.54 13.28 11.75
C PRO A 147 0.23 13.56 12.49
N LYS A 148 -0.65 14.43 11.94
CA LYS A 148 -2.06 14.45 12.33
C LYS A 148 -2.71 13.08 12.11
N TYR A 149 -2.27 12.38 11.06
CA TYR A 149 -2.63 11.00 10.78
C TYR A 149 -1.53 10.07 11.26
N THR A 150 -1.95 8.97 11.87
CA THR A 150 -1.03 7.91 12.25
C THR A 150 -0.42 7.26 11.01
N ARG A 151 0.78 6.66 11.16
CA ARG A 151 1.52 5.98 10.07
C ARG A 151 1.78 6.89 8.88
N ALA A 152 1.95 8.19 9.13
CA ALA A 152 2.00 9.24 8.10
C ALA A 152 2.99 8.92 6.95
N VAL A 153 4.20 8.46 7.26
CA VAL A 153 5.20 8.15 6.24
C VAL A 153 4.87 6.85 5.51
N THR A 154 4.54 5.78 6.24
CA THR A 154 4.07 4.51 5.68
C THR A 154 2.93 4.71 4.71
N ARG A 155 1.88 5.41 5.15
CA ARG A 155 0.70 5.71 4.32
C ARG A 155 1.07 6.53 3.09
N ALA A 156 1.99 7.48 3.20
CA ALA A 156 2.37 8.33 2.07
C ALA A 156 3.12 7.55 0.97
N VAL A 157 4.04 6.66 1.35
CA VAL A 157 4.75 5.82 0.37
C VAL A 157 3.84 4.75 -0.22
N GLU A 158 2.89 4.22 0.55
CA GLU A 158 1.95 3.22 0.03
C GLU A 158 0.85 3.83 -0.83
N TYR A 159 0.28 4.98 -0.45
CA TYR A 159 -0.71 5.68 -1.29
C TYR A 159 -0.11 6.10 -2.62
N ALA A 160 1.19 6.42 -2.66
CA ALA A 160 1.91 6.66 -3.90
C ALA A 160 1.92 5.41 -4.81
N CYS A 161 2.18 4.23 -4.26
CA CYS A 161 2.13 2.97 -5.00
C CYS A 161 0.68 2.63 -5.42
N ASN A 162 -0.30 2.82 -4.54
CA ASN A 162 -1.70 2.58 -4.85
C ASN A 162 -2.22 3.55 -5.94
N ASP A 163 -1.74 4.80 -5.98
CA ASP A 163 -2.04 5.71 -7.10
C ASP A 163 -1.38 5.25 -8.42
N PHE A 164 -0.17 4.68 -8.36
CA PHE A 164 0.41 4.04 -9.54
C PHE A 164 -0.43 2.85 -10.03
N ALA A 165 -1.01 2.08 -9.11
CA ALA A 165 -1.95 1.00 -9.43
C ALA A 165 -3.20 1.53 -10.15
N VAL A 166 -3.80 2.63 -9.67
CA VAL A 166 -4.94 3.27 -10.36
C VAL A 166 -4.53 3.77 -11.74
N TYR A 167 -3.33 4.36 -11.88
CA TYR A 167 -2.78 4.79 -13.16
C TYR A 167 -2.71 3.63 -14.18
N GLN A 168 -2.23 2.45 -13.78
CA GLN A 168 -2.09 1.31 -14.69
C GLN A 168 -3.43 0.90 -15.30
N VAL A 169 -4.48 0.82 -14.49
CA VAL A 169 -5.83 0.44 -14.95
C VAL A 169 -6.47 1.57 -15.74
N ALA A 170 -6.36 2.82 -15.28
CA ALA A 170 -6.86 4.00 -16.00
C ALA A 170 -6.26 4.12 -17.41
N SER A 171 -4.94 3.92 -17.52
CA SER A 171 -4.19 3.97 -18.77
C SER A 171 -4.68 2.91 -19.75
N GLY A 172 -4.81 1.66 -19.29
CA GLY A 172 -5.30 0.56 -20.13
C GLY A 172 -6.75 0.73 -20.58
N LEU A 173 -7.60 1.35 -19.75
CA LEU A 173 -8.99 1.70 -20.10
C LEU A 173 -9.11 3.03 -20.86
N GLN A 174 -7.99 3.63 -21.28
CA GLN A 174 -7.93 4.88 -22.05
C GLN A 174 -8.58 6.09 -21.35
N LYS A 175 -8.58 6.10 -20.01
CA LYS A 175 -9.08 7.21 -19.18
C LYS A 175 -7.96 8.23 -18.97
N GLN A 176 -7.58 8.94 -20.04
CA GLN A 176 -6.34 9.72 -20.10
C GLN A 176 -6.19 10.76 -18.99
N ALA A 177 -7.24 11.52 -18.67
CA ALA A 177 -7.18 12.54 -17.61
C ALA A 177 -6.89 11.93 -16.23
N ASP A 178 -7.52 10.79 -15.93
CA ASP A 178 -7.28 10.08 -14.68
C ASP A 178 -5.91 9.41 -14.68
N ALA A 179 -5.47 8.83 -15.80
CA ALA A 179 -4.13 8.27 -15.92
C ALA A 179 -3.06 9.33 -15.64
N GLU A 180 -3.18 10.54 -16.20
CA GLU A 180 -2.26 11.64 -15.92
C GLU A 180 -2.31 12.07 -14.44
N LYS A 181 -3.51 12.23 -13.89
CA LYS A 181 -3.72 12.58 -12.47
C LYS A 181 -3.02 11.59 -11.54
N TYR A 182 -3.31 10.30 -11.68
CA TYR A 182 -2.79 9.27 -10.77
C TYR A 182 -1.31 8.99 -11.00
N LEU A 183 -0.80 9.10 -12.24
CA LEU A 183 0.65 9.03 -12.47
C LEU A 183 1.38 10.17 -11.76
N ASN A 184 0.86 11.40 -11.83
CA ASN A 184 1.45 12.53 -11.12
C ASN A 184 1.35 12.35 -9.60
N ARG A 185 0.20 11.91 -9.08
CA ARG A 185 -0.01 11.68 -7.64
C ARG A 185 0.82 10.51 -7.10
N SER A 186 1.13 9.50 -7.92
CA SER A 186 2.03 8.39 -7.54
C SER A 186 3.46 8.83 -7.21
N ARG A 187 3.85 10.08 -7.54
CA ARG A 187 5.15 10.65 -7.20
C ARG A 187 5.17 11.35 -5.85
N ASN A 188 4.04 11.43 -5.15
CA ASN A 188 3.91 12.17 -3.90
C ASN A 188 4.74 11.58 -2.73
N TRP A 189 5.18 10.32 -2.80
CA TRP A 189 6.16 9.77 -1.85
C TRP A 189 7.40 10.67 -1.72
N ARG A 190 7.80 11.32 -2.83
CA ARG A 190 8.95 12.24 -2.91
C ARG A 190 8.78 13.44 -2.00
N ASN A 191 7.55 13.80 -1.62
CA ASN A 191 7.29 14.89 -0.69
C ASN A 191 7.71 14.55 0.74
N HIS A 192 7.87 13.27 1.09
CA HIS A 192 8.47 12.86 2.36
C HIS A 192 9.99 12.72 2.31
N TRP A 193 10.61 12.80 1.13
CA TRP A 193 12.06 12.66 0.98
C TRP A 193 12.82 13.91 1.49
N ASN A 194 13.49 13.78 2.64
CA ASN A 194 14.38 14.80 3.17
C ASN A 194 15.84 14.49 2.77
N PRO A 195 16.46 15.25 1.84
CA PRO A 195 17.84 15.03 1.42
C PRO A 195 18.86 15.29 2.53
N GLU A 196 18.52 16.08 3.54
CA GLU A 196 19.41 16.46 4.65
C GLU A 196 19.37 15.46 5.82
N GLN A 197 18.40 14.54 5.84
CA GLN A 197 18.39 13.48 6.84
C GLN A 197 19.59 12.57 6.56
N THR A 198 20.40 12.31 7.60
CA THR A 198 21.58 11.46 7.48
C THR A 198 21.53 10.28 8.45
N SER A 199 22.15 9.17 8.07
CA SER A 199 22.41 8.01 8.93
C SER A 199 23.53 7.16 8.32
N LEU A 200 24.48 6.72 9.15
CA LEU A 200 25.60 5.85 8.75
C LEU A 200 26.38 6.32 7.50
N GLY A 201 26.50 7.64 7.31
CA GLY A 201 27.22 8.23 6.16
C GLY A 201 26.39 8.35 4.88
N PHE A 202 25.12 7.98 4.91
CA PHE A 202 24.16 8.19 3.81
C PHE A 202 23.27 9.40 4.10
N SER A 203 22.90 10.11 3.04
CA SER A 203 21.94 11.21 3.06
C SER A 203 20.66 10.82 2.32
N GLY A 204 19.55 11.43 2.69
CA GLY A 204 18.27 11.22 2.03
C GLY A 204 17.47 10.06 2.63
N PHE A 205 16.36 10.39 3.28
CA PHE A 205 15.41 9.41 3.82
C PHE A 205 13.98 9.94 3.65
N VAL A 206 13.00 9.04 3.53
CA VAL A 206 11.61 9.43 3.76
C VAL A 206 11.41 9.68 5.25
N VAL A 207 10.92 10.87 5.61
CA VAL A 207 10.76 11.31 7.01
C VAL A 207 9.39 11.94 7.25
N PRO A 208 8.89 11.96 8.49
CA PRO A 208 7.68 12.71 8.82
C PRO A 208 7.85 14.20 8.53
N ARG A 209 6.75 14.85 8.13
CA ARG A 209 6.75 16.30 7.86
C ARG A 209 5.43 16.94 8.26
N SER A 210 5.51 18.21 8.64
CA SER A 210 4.36 19.09 8.80
C SER A 210 4.27 20.07 7.63
N THR A 211 3.28 20.96 7.67
CA THR A 211 3.19 22.10 6.74
C THR A 211 4.34 23.10 6.92
N SER A 212 5.07 23.05 8.05
CA SER A 212 6.22 23.91 8.33
C SER A 212 7.57 23.32 7.89
N GLY A 213 7.63 22.03 7.52
CA GLY A 213 8.86 21.36 7.11
C GLY A 213 8.99 19.93 7.62
N PHE A 214 10.14 19.31 7.36
CA PHE A 214 10.50 17.99 7.88
C PHE A 214 10.64 18.02 9.40
N LEU A 215 10.25 16.93 10.05
CA LEU A 215 10.40 16.74 11.48
C LEU A 215 11.65 15.91 11.75
N GLU A 216 12.31 16.21 12.88
CA GLU A 216 13.48 15.46 13.31
C GLU A 216 13.11 14.00 13.58
N THR A 217 13.98 13.09 13.13
CA THR A 217 13.85 11.66 13.34
C THR A 217 15.25 11.03 13.35
N ASP A 218 15.40 9.92 14.05
CA ASP A 218 16.63 9.13 14.06
C ASP A 218 16.37 7.84 13.26
N PRO A 219 16.93 7.69 12.05
CA PRO A 219 16.71 6.51 11.21
C PRO A 219 17.05 5.18 11.89
N LEU A 220 17.90 5.17 12.92
CA LEU A 220 18.24 3.95 13.65
C LEU A 220 17.29 3.65 14.82
N ALA A 221 16.38 4.57 15.15
CA ALA A 221 15.46 4.48 16.28
C ALA A 221 14.02 4.91 15.95
N ASP A 222 13.69 5.10 14.68
CA ASP A 222 12.38 5.61 14.23
C ASP A 222 11.39 4.53 13.79
N SER A 223 11.72 3.25 13.98
CA SER A 223 10.74 2.17 13.83
C SER A 223 9.58 2.38 14.80
N GLY A 224 8.35 2.22 14.31
CA GLY A 224 7.15 2.50 15.11
C GLY A 224 6.06 1.45 14.94
N TYR A 225 4.89 1.74 15.49
CA TYR A 225 3.69 0.92 15.38
C TYR A 225 2.49 1.77 14.96
N TRP A 226 1.27 1.41 15.37
CA TRP A 226 0.07 2.11 14.89
C TRP A 226 0.07 3.61 15.14
N GLY A 227 0.60 4.12 16.25
CA GLY A 227 0.54 5.55 16.59
C GLY A 227 1.62 6.41 15.91
N ASP A 228 2.66 5.77 15.38
CA ASP A 228 3.90 6.42 14.96
C ASP A 228 3.86 6.80 13.47
N PRO A 229 4.78 7.64 12.97
CA PRO A 229 4.85 7.96 11.55
C PRO A 229 5.18 6.76 10.64
N TYR A 230 5.85 5.75 11.18
CA TYR A 230 6.22 4.52 10.48
C TYR A 230 5.56 3.32 11.16
N TYR A 231 5.15 2.34 10.35
CA TYR A 231 4.52 1.11 10.81
C TYR A 231 5.48 -0.08 10.67
N GLU A 232 5.90 -0.64 11.80
CA GLU A 232 6.68 -1.89 11.94
C GLU A 232 8.01 -1.95 11.16
N ALA A 233 8.49 -0.81 10.66
CA ALA A 233 9.79 -0.67 10.05
C ALA A 233 10.27 0.79 10.19
N SER A 234 11.56 1.01 9.98
CA SER A 234 12.21 2.33 10.10
C SER A 234 12.21 3.10 8.78
N SER A 235 12.67 4.35 8.81
CA SER A 235 12.93 5.11 7.57
C SER A 235 13.98 4.46 6.67
N TRP A 236 14.87 3.62 7.23
CA TRP A 236 15.78 2.82 6.42
C TRP A 236 15.03 1.90 5.46
N ALA A 237 14.03 1.15 5.92
CA ALA A 237 13.22 0.27 5.09
C ALA A 237 12.28 1.06 4.16
N TYR A 238 11.50 2.01 4.71
CA TYR A 238 10.52 2.75 3.93
C TYR A 238 11.13 3.65 2.84
N SER A 239 12.42 4.00 2.95
CA SER A 239 13.13 4.71 1.87
C SER A 239 13.29 3.86 0.59
N TRP A 240 13.05 2.54 0.65
CA TRP A 240 13.06 1.62 -0.49
C TRP A 240 11.66 1.27 -1.03
N ALA A 241 10.59 1.70 -0.37
CA ALA A 241 9.24 1.22 -0.63
C ALA A 241 8.63 1.70 -1.97
N SER A 242 9.18 2.76 -2.58
CA SER A 242 8.63 3.37 -3.81
C SER A 242 9.13 2.68 -5.09
N VAL A 243 8.97 1.36 -5.16
CA VAL A 243 9.49 0.50 -6.24
C VAL A 243 8.91 0.84 -7.62
N HIS A 244 7.72 1.42 -7.69
CA HIS A 244 7.10 1.90 -8.94
C HIS A 244 7.85 3.09 -9.55
N ASP A 245 8.73 3.74 -8.79
CA ASP A 245 9.49 4.93 -9.15
C ASP A 245 11.01 4.73 -8.91
N MET A 246 11.48 3.50 -9.10
CA MET A 246 12.83 3.05 -8.74
C MET A 246 13.95 3.92 -9.31
N LYS A 247 13.80 4.43 -10.54
CA LYS A 247 14.82 5.31 -11.14
C LYS A 247 15.01 6.58 -10.31
N GLU A 248 13.93 7.26 -9.95
CA GLU A 248 14.00 8.46 -9.11
C GLU A 248 14.55 8.14 -7.72
N MET A 249 14.15 7.00 -7.15
CA MET A 249 14.67 6.55 -5.85
C MET A 249 16.20 6.40 -5.88
N VAL A 250 16.75 5.77 -6.92
CA VAL A 250 18.21 5.64 -7.12
C VAL A 250 18.88 7.01 -7.26
N GLU A 251 18.30 7.92 -8.06
CA GLU A 251 18.83 9.28 -8.23
C GLU A 251 18.84 10.05 -6.89
N ARG A 252 17.76 9.96 -6.11
CA ARG A 252 17.62 10.62 -4.80
C ARG A 252 18.55 10.06 -3.73
N MET A 253 18.86 8.77 -3.78
CA MET A 253 19.84 8.12 -2.90
C MET A 253 21.29 8.48 -3.24
N GLY A 254 21.54 9.25 -4.31
CA GLY A 254 22.89 9.65 -4.70
C GLY A 254 23.54 8.75 -5.75
N GLY A 255 22.73 8.05 -6.55
CA GLY A 255 23.17 7.26 -7.70
C GLY A 255 23.49 5.79 -7.37
N GLU A 256 23.79 5.03 -8.42
CA GLU A 256 23.91 3.56 -8.39
C GLU A 256 24.89 3.05 -7.34
N GLN A 257 26.10 3.62 -7.26
CA GLN A 257 27.12 3.17 -6.32
C GLN A 257 26.68 3.41 -4.86
N THR A 258 26.13 4.60 -4.58
CA THR A 258 25.63 4.94 -3.24
C THR A 258 24.49 4.02 -2.82
N VAL A 259 23.60 3.65 -3.76
CA VAL A 259 22.53 2.69 -3.53
C VAL A 259 23.08 1.31 -3.16
N VAL A 260 24.08 0.81 -3.91
CA VAL A 260 24.72 -0.48 -3.60
C VAL A 260 25.38 -0.45 -2.23
N ASP A 261 26.11 0.62 -1.91
CA ASP A 261 26.77 0.76 -0.61
C ASP A 261 25.75 0.84 0.52
N ARG A 262 24.65 1.58 0.33
CA ARG A 262 23.54 1.71 1.27
C ARG A 262 22.85 0.37 1.52
N LEU A 263 22.62 -0.40 0.46
CA LEU A 263 22.05 -1.75 0.55
C LEU A 263 22.99 -2.68 1.32
N ASN A 264 24.29 -2.68 1.00
CA ASN A 264 25.29 -3.47 1.73
C ASN A 264 25.33 -3.11 3.22
N THR A 265 25.22 -1.82 3.57
CA THR A 265 25.12 -1.38 4.97
C THR A 265 23.91 -1.98 5.68
N MET A 266 22.76 -2.11 5.00
CA MET A 266 21.58 -2.72 5.64
C MET A 266 21.81 -4.17 6.05
N PHE A 267 22.65 -4.92 5.33
CA PHE A 267 23.04 -6.30 5.63
C PHE A 267 24.30 -6.41 6.52
N THR A 268 24.84 -5.30 7.01
CA THR A 268 26.02 -5.33 7.89
C THR A 268 25.61 -5.56 9.34
N GLU A 269 26.18 -6.59 9.97
CA GLU A 269 26.01 -6.85 11.39
C GLU A 269 26.55 -5.67 12.22
N GLY A 270 25.77 -5.22 13.21
CA GLY A 270 26.09 -4.06 14.04
C GLY A 270 25.55 -2.74 13.51
N ALA A 271 25.10 -2.67 12.25
CA ALA A 271 24.68 -1.41 11.63
C ALA A 271 23.42 -0.80 12.29
N SER A 272 22.55 -1.62 12.89
CA SER A 272 21.38 -1.12 13.63
C SER A 272 21.70 -0.61 15.03
N GLY A 273 22.97 -0.54 15.43
CA GLY A 273 23.37 -0.10 16.77
C GLY A 273 23.22 -1.17 17.87
N SER A 274 22.90 -2.41 17.48
CA SER A 274 22.82 -3.59 18.36
C SER A 274 23.48 -4.80 17.66
N ASN A 275 23.43 -6.02 18.23
CA ASN A 275 23.94 -7.24 17.58
C ASN A 275 23.09 -7.71 16.37
N GLY A 276 22.48 -6.78 15.62
CA GLY A 276 21.58 -7.04 14.51
C GLY A 276 21.99 -6.32 13.23
N MET A 277 21.25 -6.59 12.16
CA MET A 277 21.29 -5.87 10.90
C MET A 277 20.17 -4.82 10.86
N ILE A 278 20.18 -3.93 9.86
CA ILE A 278 19.03 -3.04 9.60
C ILE A 278 17.98 -3.77 8.78
N PHE A 279 18.40 -4.63 7.84
CA PHE A 279 17.48 -5.51 7.12
C PHE A 279 16.81 -6.49 8.08
N ASP A 280 15.48 -6.53 8.01
CA ASP A 280 14.65 -7.41 8.83
C ASP A 280 13.83 -8.36 7.92
N PRO A 281 14.23 -9.64 7.79
CA PRO A 281 13.48 -10.61 7.00
C PRO A 281 12.20 -11.12 7.71
N THR A 282 11.93 -10.66 8.93
CA THR A 282 10.77 -11.10 9.72
C THR A 282 9.51 -10.26 9.48
N ASN A 283 9.63 -9.19 8.69
CA ASN A 283 8.54 -8.31 8.32
C ASN A 283 8.55 -7.97 6.82
N GLU A 284 7.44 -7.43 6.31
CA GLU A 284 7.23 -7.13 4.89
C GLU A 284 8.06 -5.97 4.29
N PRO A 285 8.30 -4.84 4.98
CA PRO A 285 9.00 -3.68 4.41
C PRO A 285 10.53 -3.85 4.25
#